data_AF-A0A7F5R4W1-F1
#
_entry.id   AF-A0A7F5R4W1-F1
#
_cell.length_a   1.000
_cell.length_b   1.000
_cell.length_c   1.000
_cell.angle_alpha   90.00
_cell.angle_beta   90.00
_cell.angle_gamma   90.00
#
_symmetry.space_group_name_H-M   'P 1'
#
loop_
_entity.id
_entity.type
_entity.pdbx_description
1 polymer ?
#
loop_
_entity_poly.entity_id
_entity_poly.type
_entity_poly.pdbx_seq_one_letter_code
_entity_poly.pdbx_strand_id
1 'polypeptide(L)'
;MSQLTQNFKWYEKFTAFIVSTSETAFDNLGYQVASKPWWTIGLCWLFVFSSALGFLKFHQEKNPFKLWVPSKSEFSINTQWLFNKFENAYRTEGFILVADDVLTPEVLLTVAEIDQKIKSVITSEGITFKEVCFKIPEIDIDINLLFKSRNSKNGNDSFFDPSVYFNSATYCKLVESFSQECLQRSILELWNFDIEKIKQLSKKEIINKLNSNKNDFLFGNFKNYTELLGNIETNEVGEITLIHLVIQLAQQIGHQKMV
;
A
#
# COMPACT_ATOMS: atom_id res chain seq x y z
N MET A 1 -39.41 -38.32 -69.24
CA MET A 1 -38.33 -38.42 -68.23
C MET A 1 -38.93 -38.01 -66.90
N SER A 2 -39.54 -38.97 -66.22
CA SER A 2 -38.89 -39.88 -65.26
C SER A 2 -38.95 -39.29 -63.85
N GLN A 3 -39.89 -39.85 -63.09
CA GLN A 3 -40.07 -39.79 -61.65
C GLN A 3 -38.79 -39.45 -60.86
N LEU A 4 -38.85 -38.37 -60.08
CA LEU A 4 -38.08 -38.24 -58.84
C LEU A 4 -38.95 -37.52 -57.80
N THR A 5 -39.95 -38.24 -57.26
CA THR A 5 -40.53 -37.90 -55.96
C THR A 5 -39.45 -38.16 -54.90
N GLN A 6 -38.56 -37.18 -54.70
CA GLN A 6 -37.63 -37.21 -53.59
C GLN A 6 -38.42 -36.98 -52.29
N ASN A 7 -38.36 -37.95 -51.38
CA ASN A 7 -38.74 -37.77 -49.99
C ASN A 7 -37.74 -36.78 -49.36
N PHE A 8 -37.99 -35.49 -49.56
CA PHE A 8 -37.21 -34.43 -48.95
C PHE A 8 -37.19 -34.62 -47.44
N LYS A 9 -36.00 -34.81 -46.89
CA LYS A 9 -35.82 -35.01 -45.46
C LYS A 9 -36.22 -33.71 -44.75
N TRP A 10 -36.74 -33.81 -43.52
CA TRP A 10 -37.28 -32.65 -42.79
C TRP A 10 -36.29 -31.48 -42.67
N TYR A 11 -34.99 -31.77 -42.54
CA TYR A 11 -33.96 -30.74 -42.48
C TYR A 11 -33.83 -29.94 -43.80
N GLU A 12 -34.05 -30.56 -44.96
CA GLU A 12 -33.94 -29.86 -46.26
C GLU A 12 -35.11 -28.89 -46.45
N LYS A 13 -36.31 -29.27 -45.99
CA LYS A 13 -37.49 -28.39 -45.96
C LYS A 13 -37.30 -27.24 -44.97
N PHE A 14 -36.72 -27.53 -43.81
CA PHE A 14 -36.39 -26.51 -42.82
C PHE A 14 -35.35 -25.53 -43.36
N THR A 15 -34.27 -26.01 -43.99
CA THR A 15 -33.26 -25.17 -44.63
C THR A 15 -33.88 -24.31 -45.73
N ALA A 16 -34.69 -24.88 -46.62
CA ALA A 16 -35.35 -24.12 -47.68
C ALA A 16 -36.31 -23.05 -47.13
N PHE A 17 -37.02 -23.35 -46.04
CA PHE A 17 -37.89 -22.38 -45.37
C PHE A 17 -37.10 -21.23 -44.75
N ILE A 18 -36.01 -21.51 -44.04
CA ILE A 18 -35.16 -20.48 -43.44
C ILE A 18 -34.54 -19.60 -44.53
N VAL A 19 -34.00 -20.21 -45.59
CA VAL A 19 -33.38 -19.48 -46.70
C VAL A 19 -34.40 -18.61 -47.41
N SER A 20 -35.54 -19.15 -47.84
CA SER A 20 -36.58 -18.39 -48.55
C SER A 20 -37.18 -17.27 -47.69
N THR A 21 -37.37 -17.52 -46.38
CA THR A 21 -37.84 -16.49 -45.45
C THR A 21 -36.80 -15.39 -45.27
N SER A 22 -35.51 -15.75 -45.16
CA SER A 22 -34.43 -14.77 -45.05
C SER A 22 -34.28 -13.93 -46.33
N GLU A 23 -34.34 -14.56 -47.51
CA GLU A 23 -34.28 -13.88 -48.80
C GLU A 23 -35.42 -12.87 -48.93
N THR A 24 -36.65 -13.29 -48.66
CA THR A 24 -37.83 -12.42 -48.72
C THR A 24 -37.75 -11.29 -47.69
N ALA A 25 -37.24 -11.56 -46.48
CA ALA A 25 -37.08 -10.55 -45.44
C ALA A 25 -36.02 -9.50 -45.81
N PHE A 26 -34.86 -9.94 -46.33
CA PHE A 26 -33.79 -9.03 -46.74
C PHE A 26 -34.15 -8.24 -47.99
N ASP A 27 -34.83 -8.84 -48.98
CA ASP A 27 -35.31 -8.11 -50.15
C ASP A 27 -36.33 -7.04 -49.76
N ASN A 28 -37.28 -7.36 -48.88
CA ASN A 28 -38.26 -6.39 -48.40
C ASN A 28 -37.61 -5.26 -47.58
N LEU A 29 -36.66 -5.59 -46.70
CA LEU A 29 -35.90 -4.59 -45.95
C LEU A 29 -35.06 -3.71 -46.87
N GLY A 30 -34.36 -4.30 -47.84
CA GLY A 30 -33.56 -3.59 -48.83
C GLY A 30 -34.39 -2.62 -49.65
N TYR A 31 -35.56 -3.05 -50.11
CA TYR A 31 -36.51 -2.19 -50.83
C TYR A 31 -37.02 -1.02 -49.96
N GLN A 32 -37.32 -1.27 -48.68
CA GLN A 32 -37.75 -0.22 -47.75
C GLN A 32 -36.65 0.82 -47.49
N VAL A 33 -35.40 0.38 -47.35
CA VAL A 33 -34.23 1.27 -47.18
C VAL A 33 -33.99 2.10 -48.44
N ALA A 34 -34.04 1.48 -49.63
CA ALA A 34 -33.79 2.14 -50.90
C ALA A 34 -34.90 3.14 -51.31
N SER A 35 -36.17 2.84 -50.96
CA SER A 35 -37.30 3.70 -51.31
C SER A 35 -37.41 4.98 -50.45
N LYS A 36 -36.89 4.98 -49.22
CA LYS A 36 -36.96 6.12 -48.28
C LYS A 36 -35.65 6.33 -47.48
N PRO A 37 -34.54 6.68 -48.12
CA PRO A 37 -33.21 6.70 -47.49
C PRO A 37 -33.11 7.70 -46.31
N TRP A 38 -33.73 8.88 -46.43
CA TRP A 38 -33.69 9.91 -45.37
C TRP A 38 -34.40 9.48 -44.08
N TRP A 39 -35.49 8.72 -44.18
CA TRP A 39 -36.21 8.22 -43.02
C TRP A 39 -35.39 7.14 -42.29
N THR A 40 -34.76 6.24 -43.05
CA THR A 40 -33.86 5.22 -42.49
C THR A 40 -32.65 5.84 -41.79
N ILE A 41 -32.01 6.85 -42.40
CA ILE A 41 -30.89 7.57 -41.78
C ILE A 41 -31.31 8.20 -40.45
N GLY A 42 -32.47 8.88 -40.43
CA GLY A 42 -33.00 9.49 -39.21
C GLY A 42 -33.26 8.46 -38.11
N LEU A 43 -33.83 7.31 -38.45
CA LEU A 43 -34.08 6.21 -37.52
C LEU A 43 -32.78 5.64 -36.95
N CYS A 44 -31.76 5.42 -37.79
CA CYS A 44 -30.45 4.94 -37.36
C CYS A 44 -29.77 5.92 -36.41
N TRP A 45 -29.79 7.22 -36.73
CA TRP A 45 -29.24 8.26 -35.85
C TRP A 45 -29.99 8.33 -34.52
N LEU A 46 -31.32 8.26 -34.53
CA LEU A 46 -32.13 8.24 -33.31
C LEU A 46 -31.75 7.05 -32.42
N PHE A 47 -31.55 5.87 -33.02
CA PHE A 47 -31.10 4.69 -32.29
C PHE A 47 -29.69 4.88 -31.69
N VAL A 48 -28.73 5.37 -32.48
CA VAL A 48 -27.37 5.65 -32.02
C VAL A 48 -27.36 6.68 -30.88
N PHE A 49 -28.08 7.79 -31.02
CA PHE A 49 -28.16 8.81 -29.97
C PHE A 49 -28.84 8.27 -28.71
N SER A 50 -29.91 7.48 -28.86
CA SER A 50 -30.57 6.84 -27.72
C SER A 50 -29.65 5.87 -26.98
N SER A 51 -28.82 5.10 -27.69
CA SER A 51 -27.81 4.24 -27.07
C SER A 51 -26.67 5.03 -26.43
N ALA A 52 -26.26 6.14 -27.05
CA ALA A 52 -25.20 7.00 -26.55
C ALA A 52 -25.56 7.72 -25.24
N LEU A 53 -26.86 7.97 -24.97
CA LEU A 53 -27.31 8.50 -23.68
C LEU A 53 -26.86 7.64 -22.48
N GLY A 54 -26.62 6.35 -22.68
CA GLY A 54 -26.08 5.47 -21.63
C GLY A 54 -24.70 5.89 -21.13
N PHE A 55 -23.89 6.58 -21.95
CA PHE A 55 -22.57 7.05 -21.55
C PHE A 55 -22.62 8.15 -20.48
N LEU A 56 -23.75 8.83 -20.29
CA LEU A 56 -23.91 9.81 -19.20
C LEU A 56 -23.79 9.16 -17.80
N LYS A 57 -24.02 7.85 -17.70
CA LYS A 57 -23.85 7.08 -16.45
C LYS A 57 -22.60 6.19 -16.48
N PHE A 58 -21.67 6.42 -17.42
CA PHE A 58 -20.45 5.65 -17.47
C PHE A 58 -19.56 5.97 -16.26
N HIS A 59 -19.27 4.94 -15.46
CA HIS A 59 -18.40 5.05 -14.30
C HIS A 59 -17.12 4.26 -14.56
N GLN A 60 -15.98 4.95 -14.51
CA GLN A 60 -14.67 4.32 -14.67
C GLN A 60 -14.15 3.88 -13.30
N GLU A 61 -14.03 2.57 -13.11
CA GLU A 61 -13.38 1.98 -11.95
C GLU A 61 -11.84 2.07 -12.10
N LYS A 62 -11.16 2.66 -11.12
CA LYS A 62 -9.69 2.78 -11.09
C LYS A 62 -9.06 1.97 -9.97
N ASN A 63 -9.86 1.40 -9.06
CA ASN A 63 -9.33 0.62 -7.95
C ASN A 63 -8.77 -0.72 -8.48
N PRO A 64 -7.45 -0.96 -8.41
CA PRO A 64 -6.86 -2.20 -8.90
C PRO A 64 -7.40 -3.43 -8.14
N PHE A 65 -7.72 -3.31 -6.85
CA PHE A 65 -8.30 -4.41 -6.09
C PHE A 65 -9.61 -4.88 -6.71
N LYS A 66 -10.52 -3.96 -7.04
CA LYS A 66 -11.82 -4.31 -7.65
C LYS A 66 -11.72 -4.77 -9.11
N LEU A 67 -10.67 -4.36 -9.82
CA LEU A 67 -10.43 -4.75 -11.21
C LEU A 67 -9.81 -6.16 -11.33
N TRP A 68 -8.87 -6.50 -10.44
CA TRP A 68 -8.05 -7.71 -10.56
C TRP A 68 -8.47 -8.82 -9.60
N VAL A 69 -9.24 -8.52 -8.55
CA VAL A 69 -9.69 -9.51 -7.56
C VAL A 69 -11.16 -9.86 -7.79
N PRO A 70 -11.51 -11.15 -7.93
CA PRO A 70 -12.91 -11.57 -7.99
C PRO A 70 -13.66 -11.14 -6.73
N SER A 71 -14.78 -10.44 -6.91
CA SER A 71 -15.53 -9.80 -5.83
C SER A 71 -16.10 -10.76 -4.77
N LYS A 72 -16.20 -12.06 -5.07
CA LYS A 72 -16.69 -13.11 -4.15
C LYS A 72 -15.59 -14.05 -3.68
N SER A 73 -14.32 -13.71 -3.91
CA SER A 73 -13.20 -14.49 -3.38
C SER A 73 -13.09 -14.30 -1.86
N GLU A 74 -12.60 -15.32 -1.17
CA GLU A 74 -12.31 -15.26 0.27
C GLU A 74 -11.35 -14.10 0.60
N PHE A 75 -10.33 -13.90 -0.24
CA PHE A 75 -9.42 -12.75 -0.15
C PHE A 75 -10.19 -11.43 -0.19
N SER A 76 -11.10 -11.24 -1.14
CA SER A 76 -11.87 -9.99 -1.24
C SER A 76 -12.72 -9.72 0.00
N ILE A 77 -13.36 -10.75 0.57
CA ILE A 77 -14.21 -10.63 1.75
C ILE A 77 -13.37 -10.28 2.98
N ASN A 78 -12.26 -10.97 3.19
CA ASN A 78 -11.37 -10.75 4.33
C ASN A 78 -10.69 -9.37 4.26
N THR A 79 -10.24 -8.96 3.08
CA THR A 79 -9.69 -7.62 2.86
C THR A 79 -10.74 -6.53 3.08
N GLN A 80 -11.98 -6.73 2.62
CA GLN A 80 -13.05 -5.77 2.86
C GLN A 80 -13.42 -5.67 4.35
N TRP A 81 -13.40 -6.78 5.08
CA TRP A 81 -13.54 -6.77 6.53
C TRP A 81 -12.42 -5.96 7.20
N LEU A 82 -11.17 -6.16 6.77
CA LEU A 82 -10.01 -5.43 7.29
C LEU A 82 -10.17 -3.93 7.06
N PHE A 83 -10.55 -3.52 5.85
CA PHE A 83 -10.74 -2.11 5.49
C PHE A 83 -11.88 -1.45 6.28
N ASN A 84 -12.96 -2.19 6.52
CA ASN A 84 -14.09 -1.70 7.30
C ASN A 84 -13.80 -1.62 8.81
N LYS A 85 -12.86 -2.43 9.32
CA LYS A 85 -12.54 -2.48 10.75
C LYS A 85 -11.40 -1.57 11.15
N PHE A 86 -10.37 -1.50 10.33
CA PHE A 86 -9.19 -0.68 10.55
C PHE A 86 -9.28 0.44 9.53
N GLU A 87 -10.04 1.51 9.79
CA GLU A 87 -10.42 2.54 8.80
C GLU A 87 -9.23 3.23 8.08
N ASN A 88 -8.02 3.11 8.65
CA ASN A 88 -6.80 3.75 8.18
C ASN A 88 -5.75 2.69 7.79
N ALA A 89 -5.32 2.71 6.53
CA ALA A 89 -4.05 2.11 6.14
C ALA A 89 -2.93 3.10 6.38
N TYR A 90 -1.73 2.57 6.60
CA TYR A 90 -0.52 3.33 6.40
C TYR A 90 0.06 3.05 5.02
N ARG A 91 0.64 4.08 4.41
CA ARG A 91 1.44 3.94 3.20
C ARG A 91 2.90 4.13 3.55
N THR A 92 3.72 3.14 3.22
CA THR A 92 5.17 3.24 3.38
C THR A 92 5.76 3.99 2.20
N GLU A 93 6.41 5.11 2.48
CA GLU A 93 7.23 5.86 1.53
C GLU A 93 8.68 5.80 1.95
N GLY A 94 9.59 5.70 0.98
CA GLY A 94 11.01 5.73 1.29
C GLY A 94 11.93 5.95 0.13
N PHE A 95 13.20 6.21 0.46
CA PHE A 95 14.26 6.40 -0.52
C PHE A 95 15.43 5.47 -0.23
N ILE A 96 16.24 5.23 -1.26
CA ILE A 96 17.43 4.41 -1.16
C ILE A 96 18.62 5.31 -1.45
N LEU A 97 19.56 5.35 -0.52
CA LEU A 97 20.82 6.05 -0.67
C LEU A 97 21.94 5.03 -0.91
N VAL A 98 22.75 5.31 -1.91
CA VAL A 98 23.84 4.44 -2.35
C VAL A 98 25.15 5.22 -2.23
N ALA A 99 26.13 4.63 -1.55
CA ALA A 99 27.49 5.16 -1.41
C ALA A 99 28.45 4.00 -1.19
N ASP A 100 29.75 4.18 -1.43
CA ASP A 100 30.74 3.11 -1.22
C ASP A 100 30.77 2.64 0.25
N ASP A 101 30.63 3.58 1.19
CA ASP A 101 30.44 3.29 2.61
C ASP A 101 29.44 4.26 3.23
N VAL A 102 28.27 3.73 3.58
CA VAL A 102 27.17 4.51 4.12
C VAL A 102 27.31 4.73 5.64
N LEU A 103 28.19 4.00 6.33
CA LEU A 103 28.44 4.16 7.77
C LEU A 103 29.46 5.28 8.08
N THR A 104 29.43 6.33 7.27
CA THR A 104 30.28 7.51 7.44
C THR A 104 29.45 8.69 7.95
N PRO A 105 30.02 9.57 8.80
CA PRO A 105 29.29 10.71 9.35
C PRO A 105 28.80 11.66 8.25
N GLU A 106 29.56 11.81 7.16
CA GLU A 106 29.16 12.64 6.01
C GLU A 106 27.86 12.15 5.35
N VAL A 107 27.74 10.84 5.14
CA VAL A 107 26.53 10.28 4.54
C VAL A 107 25.35 10.35 5.52
N LEU A 108 25.57 10.08 6.81
CA LEU A 108 24.53 10.24 7.84
C LEU A 108 24.04 11.69 7.95
N LEU A 109 24.92 12.68 7.81
CA LEU A 109 24.55 14.10 7.76
C LEU A 109 23.70 14.41 6.53
N THR A 110 24.10 13.91 5.35
CA THR A 110 23.32 14.06 4.11
C THR A 110 21.90 13.51 4.28
N VAL A 111 21.80 12.35 4.94
CA VAL A 111 20.52 11.72 5.25
C VAL A 111 19.68 12.55 6.22
N ALA A 112 20.29 13.15 7.25
CA ALA A 112 19.61 14.03 8.19
C ALA A 112 19.09 15.31 7.51
N GLU A 113 19.86 15.88 6.58
CA GLU A 113 19.43 17.03 5.79
C GLU A 113 18.23 16.71 4.89
N ILE A 114 18.23 15.54 4.25
CA ILE A 114 17.09 15.08 3.44
C ILE A 114 15.85 14.91 4.31
N ASP A 115 15.98 14.27 5.47
CA ASP A 115 14.87 14.09 6.42
C ASP A 115 14.29 15.43 6.87
N GLN A 116 15.14 16.39 7.21
CA GLN A 116 14.71 17.73 7.60
C GLN A 116 13.99 18.45 6.46
N LYS A 117 14.49 18.34 5.22
CA LYS A 117 13.82 18.90 4.04
C LYS A 117 12.43 18.28 3.85
N ILE A 118 12.30 16.96 3.93
CA ILE A 118 11.01 16.26 3.79
C ILE A 118 10.03 16.72 4.88
N LYS A 119 10.45 16.77 6.14
CA LYS A 119 9.61 17.21 7.26
C LYS A 119 9.18 18.68 7.15
N SER A 120 9.96 19.51 6.46
CA SER A 120 9.66 20.93 6.22
C SER A 120 8.72 21.19 5.04
N VAL A 121 8.39 20.17 4.24
CA VAL A 121 7.49 20.34 3.09
C VAL A 121 6.07 20.66 3.56
N ILE A 122 5.47 21.65 2.92
CA ILE A 122 4.07 22.06 3.10
C ILE A 122 3.40 21.95 1.72
N THR A 123 2.24 21.28 1.67
CA THR A 123 1.49 21.17 0.41
C THR A 123 0.81 22.49 0.04
N SER A 124 0.31 22.61 -1.18
CA SER A 124 -0.50 23.77 -1.62
C SER A 124 -1.74 24.00 -0.76
N GLU A 125 -2.21 22.97 -0.07
CA GLU A 125 -3.36 22.99 0.84
C GLU A 125 -2.96 23.31 2.30
N GLY A 126 -1.66 23.56 2.56
CA GLY A 126 -1.16 23.88 3.90
C GLY A 126 -0.92 22.67 4.80
N ILE A 127 -0.99 21.45 4.27
CA ILE A 127 -0.85 20.22 5.04
C ILE A 127 0.63 19.96 5.33
N THR A 128 0.95 19.69 6.59
CA THR A 128 2.31 19.39 7.04
C THR A 128 2.55 17.89 7.23
N PHE A 129 3.82 17.48 7.21
CA PHE A 129 4.18 16.06 7.42
C PHE A 129 3.63 15.49 8.74
N LYS A 130 3.65 16.28 9.83
CA LYS A 130 3.18 15.86 11.16
C LYS A 130 1.67 15.55 11.22
N GLU A 131 0.90 16.08 10.27
CA GLU A 131 -0.55 15.85 10.19
C GLU A 131 -0.88 14.54 9.48
N VAL A 132 -0.07 14.13 8.50
CA VAL A 132 -0.32 12.96 7.65
C VAL A 132 0.45 11.72 8.07
N CYS A 133 1.50 11.87 8.87
CA CYS A 133 2.30 10.74 9.34
C CYS A 133 1.49 9.78 10.21
N PHE A 134 1.88 8.51 10.21
CA PHE A 134 1.35 7.50 11.11
C PHE A 134 1.85 7.78 12.52
N LYS A 135 0.94 8.08 13.44
CA LYS A 135 1.27 8.50 14.81
C LYS A 135 1.32 7.29 15.73
N ILE A 136 2.40 7.21 16.51
CA ILE A 136 2.59 6.21 17.56
C ILE A 136 2.78 6.90 18.91
N PRO A 137 2.43 6.24 20.02
CA PRO A 137 2.77 6.71 21.35
C PRO A 137 4.29 6.75 21.55
N GLU A 138 4.82 7.89 21.96
CA GLU A 138 6.20 8.06 22.39
C GLU A 138 6.32 7.57 23.85
N ILE A 139 7.28 6.68 24.10
CA ILE A 139 7.51 6.10 25.42
C ILE A 139 8.84 6.63 25.97
N ASP A 140 8.78 7.38 27.07
CA ASP A 140 9.98 7.84 27.76
C ASP A 140 10.71 6.67 28.44
N ILE A 141 12.05 6.73 28.45
CA ILE A 141 12.97 5.79 29.08
C ILE A 141 12.65 5.64 30.58
N ASP A 142 12.15 6.69 31.24
CA ASP A 142 11.74 6.63 32.63
C ASP A 142 10.53 5.72 32.87
N ILE A 143 9.60 5.66 31.92
CA ILE A 143 8.45 4.75 31.98
C ILE A 143 8.89 3.32 31.64
N ASN A 144 9.87 3.15 30.75
CA ASN A 144 10.51 1.86 30.50
C ASN A 144 11.24 1.31 31.74
N LEU A 145 11.80 2.18 32.58
CA LEU A 145 12.36 1.81 33.88
C LEU A 145 11.28 1.39 34.89
N LEU A 146 10.03 1.83 34.72
CA LEU A 146 8.88 1.33 35.49
C LEU A 146 8.44 -0.06 35.00
N PHE A 147 8.52 -0.32 33.69
CA PHE A 147 8.19 -1.64 33.10
C PHE A 147 9.28 -2.70 33.33
N LYS A 148 10.53 -2.28 33.50
CA LYS A 148 11.62 -3.14 33.99
C LYS A 148 11.51 -3.29 35.50
N SER A 149 10.89 -4.39 35.93
CA SER A 149 10.82 -4.79 37.34
C SER A 149 12.22 -4.72 38.00
N ARG A 150 12.39 -3.82 38.98
CA ARG A 150 13.60 -3.73 39.83
C ARG A 150 13.72 -4.88 40.85
N ASN A 151 12.77 -5.81 40.89
CA ASN A 151 12.74 -6.90 41.86
C ASN A 151 12.99 -8.25 41.19
N SER A 152 14.24 -8.52 40.79
CA SER A 152 14.71 -9.87 40.55
C SER A 152 15.94 -10.14 41.41
N LYS A 153 15.68 -10.60 42.66
CA LYS A 153 16.70 -11.30 43.45
C LYS A 153 16.88 -12.76 43.02
N ASN A 154 16.07 -13.24 42.06
CA ASN A 154 16.09 -14.60 41.53
C ASN A 154 15.80 -14.59 40.02
N GLY A 155 16.78 -14.21 39.19
CA GLY A 155 17.02 -14.69 37.81
C GLY A 155 15.92 -14.64 36.74
N ASN A 156 14.68 -14.26 37.05
CA ASN A 156 13.57 -14.22 36.11
C ASN A 156 13.04 -12.79 36.09
N ASP A 157 13.56 -11.98 35.18
CA ASP A 157 13.07 -10.62 34.94
C ASP A 157 11.62 -10.67 34.43
N SER A 158 10.66 -10.54 35.33
CA SER A 158 9.26 -10.38 34.95
C SER A 158 9.04 -8.95 34.46
N PHE A 159 9.01 -8.79 33.13
CA PHE A 159 8.58 -7.56 32.48
C PHE A 159 7.12 -7.26 32.88
N PHE A 160 6.86 -6.06 33.38
CA PHE A 160 5.48 -5.63 33.67
C PHE A 160 4.81 -5.26 32.34
N ASP A 161 3.85 -6.08 31.89
CA ASP A 161 3.05 -5.82 30.69
C ASP A 161 1.65 -5.28 31.08
N PRO A 162 1.39 -3.97 30.92
CA PRO A 162 0.09 -3.37 31.26
C PRO A 162 -1.09 -3.99 30.53
N SER A 163 -0.88 -4.58 29.36
CA SER A 163 -1.97 -5.18 28.57
C SER A 163 -2.55 -6.44 29.23
N VAL A 164 -1.76 -7.11 30.08
CA VAL A 164 -2.18 -8.31 30.82
C VAL A 164 -2.91 -7.96 32.10
N TYR A 165 -2.53 -6.86 32.76
CA TYR A 165 -3.08 -6.47 34.07
C TYR A 165 -4.23 -5.48 34.01
N PHE A 166 -4.32 -4.66 32.95
CA PHE A 166 -5.38 -3.68 32.80
C PHE A 166 -6.50 -4.17 31.89
N ASN A 167 -7.73 -3.79 32.21
CA ASN A 167 -8.85 -3.98 31.29
C ASN A 167 -8.67 -3.05 30.07
N SER A 168 -9.37 -3.36 28.98
CA SER A 168 -9.22 -2.64 27.70
C SER A 168 -9.48 -1.14 27.84
N ALA A 169 -10.45 -0.71 28.65
CA ALA A 169 -10.76 0.70 28.83
C ALA A 169 -9.65 1.47 29.56
N THR A 170 -9.07 0.88 30.60
CA THR A 170 -7.95 1.47 31.35
C THR A 170 -6.68 1.46 30.52
N TYR A 171 -6.42 0.39 29.76
CA TYR A 171 -5.28 0.29 28.87
C TYR A 171 -5.36 1.33 27.74
N CYS A 172 -6.50 1.48 27.07
CA CYS A 172 -6.66 2.50 26.02
C CYS A 172 -6.45 3.91 26.57
N LYS A 173 -7.01 4.24 27.75
CA LYS A 173 -6.79 5.54 28.39
C LYS A 173 -5.31 5.80 28.73
N LEU A 174 -4.58 4.77 29.14
CA LEU A 174 -3.14 4.87 29.38
C LEU A 174 -2.41 5.16 28.07
N VAL A 175 -2.67 4.38 27.02
CA VAL A 175 -2.02 4.55 25.71
C VAL A 175 -2.35 5.91 25.08
N GLU A 176 -3.60 6.36 25.18
CA GLU A 176 -4.07 7.67 24.68
C GLU A 176 -3.49 8.86 25.46
N SER A 177 -2.93 8.64 26.65
CA SER A 177 -2.33 9.70 27.46
C SER A 177 -0.88 10.02 27.09
N PHE A 178 -0.23 9.16 26.30
CA PHE A 178 1.13 9.39 25.82
C PHE A 178 1.18 10.47 24.73
N SER A 179 2.30 11.19 24.65
CA SER A 179 2.58 12.06 23.50
C SER A 179 2.62 11.21 22.22
N GLN A 180 2.10 11.77 21.13
CA GLN A 180 2.13 11.10 19.84
C GLN A 180 3.29 11.65 18.99
N GLU A 181 4.09 10.75 18.45
CA GLU A 181 5.16 11.04 17.50
C GLU A 181 4.93 10.34 16.16
N CYS A 182 5.59 10.80 15.10
CA CYS A 182 5.52 10.16 13.80
C CYS A 182 6.37 8.89 13.79
N LEU A 183 5.79 7.75 13.42
CA LEU A 183 6.54 6.53 13.18
C LEU A 183 7.46 6.72 11.99
N GLN A 184 8.75 6.67 12.27
CA GLN A 184 9.83 6.71 11.30
C GLN A 184 10.69 5.46 11.49
N ARG A 185 11.29 4.98 10.40
CA ARG A 185 12.33 3.96 10.43
C ARG A 185 13.57 4.53 9.79
N SER A 186 14.57 4.84 10.60
CA SER A 186 15.75 5.59 10.18
C SER A 186 16.96 5.20 11.02
N ILE A 187 18.12 4.98 10.40
CA ILE A 187 19.34 4.74 11.18
C ILE A 187 19.70 5.92 12.11
N LEU A 188 19.20 7.13 11.82
CA LEU A 188 19.44 8.33 12.64
C LEU A 188 18.82 8.25 14.04
N GLU A 189 17.88 7.33 14.24
CA GLU A 189 17.20 7.13 15.52
C GLU A 189 18.16 6.64 16.62
N LEU A 190 19.23 5.93 16.24
CA LEU A 190 20.28 5.51 17.17
C LEU A 190 20.94 6.68 17.92
N TRP A 191 20.80 7.90 17.38
CA TRP A 191 21.30 9.15 17.95
C TRP A 191 20.18 10.18 18.18
N ASN A 192 18.92 9.76 18.24
CA ASN A 192 17.75 10.64 18.42
C ASN A 192 17.69 11.80 17.40
N PHE A 193 18.15 11.58 16.17
CA PHE A 193 18.22 12.61 15.12
C PHE A 193 19.07 13.84 15.50
N ASP A 194 19.98 13.72 16.46
CA ASP A 194 20.84 14.81 16.91
C ASP A 194 22.00 15.04 15.92
N ILE A 195 21.84 16.07 15.08
CA ILE A 195 22.79 16.42 14.01
C ILE A 195 24.17 16.77 14.58
N GLU A 196 24.23 17.46 15.72
CA GLU A 196 25.50 17.86 16.34
C GLU A 196 26.26 16.65 16.85
N LYS A 197 25.56 15.67 17.43
CA LYS A 197 26.18 14.38 17.79
C LYS A 197 26.67 13.65 16.55
N ILE A 198 25.85 13.52 15.51
CA ILE A 198 26.20 12.79 14.28
C ILE A 198 27.46 13.36 13.63
N LYS A 199 27.59 14.70 13.61
CA LYS A 199 28.74 15.40 13.04
C LYS A 199 30.07 15.07 13.74
N GLN A 200 30.01 14.73 15.03
CA GLN A 200 31.19 14.42 15.83
C GLN A 200 31.55 12.92 15.83
N LEU A 201 30.71 12.06 15.24
CA LEU A 201 30.92 10.61 15.25
C LEU A 201 32.07 10.19 14.34
N SER A 202 32.85 9.25 14.83
CA SER A 202 33.76 8.45 14.01
C SER A 202 33.04 7.23 13.43
N LYS A 203 33.52 6.73 12.28
CA LYS A 203 33.04 5.47 11.67
C LYS A 203 33.03 4.30 12.66
N LYS A 204 34.05 4.21 13.53
CA LYS A 204 34.15 3.14 14.53
C LYS A 204 33.03 3.21 15.57
N GLU A 205 32.68 4.41 16.03
CA GLU A 205 31.57 4.60 16.96
C GLU A 205 30.22 4.27 16.33
N ILE A 206 30.04 4.61 15.04
CA ILE A 206 28.85 4.27 14.26
C ILE A 206 28.67 2.74 14.22
N ILE A 207 29.71 2.02 13.79
CA ILE A 207 29.70 0.56 13.70
C ILE A 207 29.44 -0.09 15.06
N ASN A 208 30.13 0.38 16.11
CA ASN A 208 29.96 -0.15 17.47
C ASN A 208 28.52 0.04 17.97
N LYS A 209 27.94 1.23 17.74
CA LYS A 209 26.57 1.55 18.17
C LYS A 209 25.54 0.67 17.43
N LEU A 210 25.73 0.47 16.13
CA LEU A 210 24.87 -0.36 15.29
C LEU A 210 24.92 -1.83 15.70
N ASN A 211 26.12 -2.39 15.88
CA ASN A 211 26.28 -3.78 16.30
C ASN A 211 25.74 -4.04 17.72
N SER A 212 25.82 -3.04 18.62
CA SER A 212 25.30 -3.13 19.99
C SER A 212 23.77 -2.98 20.06
N ASN A 213 23.15 -2.28 19.12
CA ASN A 213 21.72 -1.94 19.12
C ASN A 213 21.07 -2.35 17.79
N LYS A 214 21.08 -3.64 17.46
CA LYS A 214 20.50 -4.16 16.22
C LYS A 214 18.99 -3.96 16.14
N ASN A 215 18.33 -4.10 17.28
CA ASN A 215 16.90 -3.93 17.43
C ASN A 215 16.61 -2.70 18.28
N ASP A 216 15.52 -2.02 17.95
CA ASP A 216 15.00 -0.97 18.80
C ASP A 216 14.60 -1.52 20.17
N PHE A 217 14.87 -0.74 21.22
CA PHE A 217 14.59 -1.17 22.58
C PHE A 217 13.09 -1.32 22.86
N LEU A 218 12.25 -0.50 22.24
CA LEU A 218 10.80 -0.49 22.43
C LEU A 218 10.09 -1.42 21.45
N PHE A 219 10.50 -1.37 20.18
CA PHE A 219 9.83 -2.10 19.12
C PHE A 219 10.46 -3.48 18.85
N GLY A 220 11.60 -3.79 19.47
CA GLY A 220 12.28 -5.06 19.31
C GLY A 220 12.51 -5.39 17.84
N ASN A 221 12.04 -6.57 17.41
CA ASN A 221 12.15 -7.02 16.02
C ASN A 221 11.30 -6.20 15.03
N PHE A 222 10.28 -5.46 15.48
CA PHE A 222 9.47 -4.61 14.59
C PHE A 222 10.27 -3.44 14.02
N LYS A 223 11.40 -3.10 14.65
CA LYS A 223 12.30 -2.03 14.21
C LYS A 223 13.74 -2.52 14.31
N ASN A 224 14.06 -3.46 13.42
CA ASN A 224 15.41 -3.95 13.20
C ASN A 224 16.15 -3.01 12.22
N TYR A 225 17.24 -2.40 12.69
CA TYR A 225 18.02 -1.46 11.89
C TYR A 225 18.81 -2.16 10.77
N THR A 226 19.10 -3.45 10.89
CA THR A 226 19.77 -4.21 9.83
C THR A 226 18.91 -4.40 8.59
N GLU A 227 17.57 -4.35 8.71
CA GLU A 227 16.66 -4.39 7.55
C GLU A 227 16.72 -3.10 6.72
N LEU A 228 17.21 -2.00 7.30
CA LEU A 228 17.39 -0.73 6.59
C LEU A 228 18.69 -0.70 5.77
N LEU A 229 19.53 -1.72 5.92
CA LEU A 229 20.87 -1.76 5.34
C LEU A 229 20.90 -2.81 4.24
N GLY A 230 21.47 -2.45 3.10
CA GLY A 230 21.68 -3.31 1.96
C GLY A 230 23.16 -3.56 1.72
N ASN A 231 23.47 -4.74 1.19
CA ASN A 231 24.83 -5.15 0.82
C ASN A 231 25.83 -4.98 1.99
N ILE A 232 25.55 -5.71 3.07
CA ILE A 232 26.29 -5.70 4.32
C ILE A 232 27.49 -6.64 4.18
N GLU A 233 28.68 -6.15 4.46
CA GLU A 233 29.87 -6.98 4.65
C GLU A 233 30.10 -7.20 6.15
N THR A 234 30.33 -8.45 6.53
CA THR A 234 30.56 -8.85 7.92
C THR A 234 31.90 -9.53 8.07
N ASN A 235 32.54 -9.33 9.23
CA ASN A 235 33.73 -10.10 9.63
C ASN A 235 33.39 -11.57 9.94
N GLU A 236 34.43 -12.39 10.15
CA GLU A 236 34.33 -13.81 10.54
C GLU A 236 33.53 -14.05 11.83
N VAL A 237 33.36 -13.03 12.67
CA VAL A 237 32.60 -13.04 13.94
C VAL A 237 31.12 -12.63 13.73
N GLY A 238 30.74 -12.18 12.52
CA GLY A 238 29.40 -11.70 12.20
C GLY A 238 29.13 -10.24 12.57
N GLU A 239 30.18 -9.46 12.81
CA GLU A 239 30.11 -8.01 13.02
C GLU A 239 30.11 -7.27 11.69
N ILE A 240 29.25 -6.25 11.56
CA ILE A 240 29.16 -5.42 10.36
C ILE A 240 30.39 -4.51 10.25
N THR A 241 31.04 -4.48 9.09
CA THR A 241 32.23 -3.64 8.83
C THR A 241 32.08 -2.64 7.69
N LEU A 242 31.28 -2.97 6.68
CA LEU A 242 31.04 -2.12 5.52
C LEU A 242 29.61 -2.28 5.02
N ILE A 243 29.03 -1.19 4.52
CA ILE A 243 27.68 -1.16 3.96
C ILE A 243 27.67 -0.26 2.73
N HIS A 244 27.27 -0.80 1.59
CA HIS A 244 27.22 -0.05 0.33
C HIS A 244 25.85 0.58 0.03
N LEU A 245 24.79 0.17 0.74
CA LEU A 245 23.44 0.64 0.46
C LEU A 245 22.65 0.84 1.75
N VAL A 246 21.94 1.96 1.85
CA VAL A 246 20.98 2.17 2.94
C VAL A 246 19.64 2.55 2.37
N ILE A 247 18.64 1.75 2.72
CA ILE A 247 17.23 2.09 2.58
C ILE A 247 16.92 3.01 3.75
N GLN A 248 16.92 4.31 3.48
CA GLN A 248 16.57 5.26 4.52
C GLN A 248 15.13 5.75 4.35
N LEU A 249 14.44 5.72 5.50
CA LEU A 249 13.09 6.23 5.72
C LEU A 249 12.05 5.32 5.09
N ALA A 250 11.55 4.35 5.84
CA ALA A 250 10.17 3.93 5.66
C ALA A 250 9.30 4.86 6.53
N GLN A 251 8.86 5.97 5.95
CA GLN A 251 7.88 6.85 6.57
C GLN A 251 6.49 6.29 6.29
N GLN A 252 5.72 6.06 7.35
CA GLN A 252 4.35 5.61 7.23
C GLN A 252 3.43 6.83 7.20
N ILE A 253 2.67 7.00 6.12
CA ILE A 253 1.63 8.02 5.98
C ILE A 253 0.31 7.39 6.41
N GLY A 254 -0.26 7.82 7.53
CA GLY A 254 -1.39 7.16 8.21
C GLY A 254 -2.78 7.55 7.72
N HIS A 255 -2.89 8.42 6.72
CA HIS A 255 -4.17 9.02 6.31
C HIS A 255 -4.69 8.56 4.94
N GLN A 256 -4.36 7.35 4.51
CA GLN A 256 -4.96 6.79 3.29
C GLN A 256 -6.25 6.04 3.65
N LYS A 257 -7.39 6.63 3.32
CA LYS A 257 -8.68 5.91 3.32
C LYS A 257 -8.52 4.67 2.44
N MET A 258 -8.76 3.50 3.01
CA MET A 258 -8.83 2.25 2.27
C MET A 258 -10.13 2.24 1.47
N VAL A 259 -10.06 2.73 0.23
CA VAL A 259 -11.17 2.72 -0.76
C VAL A 259 -10.97 1.57 -1.72
#